data_AF-A0A368WNM4-F1
#
_entry.id   AF-A0A368WNM4-F1
#
_cell.length_a   1.000
_cell.length_b   1.000
_cell.length_c   1.000
_cell.angle_alpha   90.00
_cell.angle_beta   90.00
_cell.angle_gamma   90.00
#
_symmetry.space_group_name_H-M   'P 1'
#
loop_
_entity.id
_entity.type
_entity.pdbx_description
1 polymer ?
#
loop_
_entity_poly.entity_id
_entity_poly.type
_entity_poly.pdbx_seq_one_letter_code
_entity_poly.pdbx_strand_id
1 'polypeptide(L)'
;MQFKSVKIPDTITNIGEYTFSDNDLTAIEMPVGIVSIGDRALNNNNLRSIKIPDTVTSIGDYAFISNNLKSVKIPDGIFVDGFKFDSDVEFNIINY
;
A
#
# COMPACT_ATOMS: atom_id res chain seq x y z
N MET A 1 -4.39 16.03 -9.55
CA MET A 1 -2.97 15.98 -9.94
C MET A 1 -2.64 14.51 -10.19
N GLN A 2 -1.82 14.16 -11.18
CA GLN A 2 -1.43 12.77 -11.44
C GLN A 2 0.06 12.60 -11.15
N PHE A 3 0.39 11.94 -10.05
CA PHE A 3 1.75 11.54 -9.72
C PHE A 3 2.12 10.26 -10.48
N LYS A 4 3.32 10.23 -11.07
CA LYS A 4 3.91 9.01 -11.65
C LYS A 4 4.87 8.29 -10.70
N SER A 5 5.46 9.07 -9.80
CA SER A 5 6.31 8.62 -8.70
C SER A 5 6.16 9.56 -7.51
N VAL A 6 6.31 9.03 -6.31
CA VAL A 6 6.31 9.77 -5.05
C VAL A 6 7.43 9.21 -4.18
N LYS A 7 8.19 10.11 -3.56
CA LYS A 7 9.11 9.77 -2.45
C LYS A 7 8.48 10.25 -1.16
N ILE A 8 8.16 9.32 -0.27
CA ILE A 8 7.64 9.64 1.06
C ILE A 8 8.84 9.86 2.00
N PRO A 9 8.91 10.97 2.75
CA PRO A 9 9.95 11.16 3.76
C PRO A 9 9.87 10.11 4.89
N ASP A 10 11.03 9.71 5.43
CA ASP A 10 11.12 8.72 6.51
C ASP A 10 10.49 9.18 7.83
N THR A 11 10.17 10.47 7.96
CA THR A 11 9.49 11.05 9.13
C THR A 11 7.97 10.85 9.10
N ILE A 12 7.41 10.38 7.98
CA ILE A 12 5.98 10.11 7.85
C ILE A 12 5.67 8.75 8.46
N THR A 13 4.67 8.73 9.35
CA THR A 13 4.18 7.53 10.03
C THR A 13 2.81 7.07 9.51
N ASN A 14 2.09 7.90 8.76
CA ASN A 14 0.72 7.63 8.34
C ASN A 14 0.50 8.13 6.91
N ILE A 15 -0.09 7.29 6.05
CA ILE A 15 -0.65 7.72 4.76
C ILE A 15 -2.16 7.89 4.98
N GLY A 16 -2.65 9.12 4.84
CA GLY A 16 -4.06 9.44 5.09
C GLY A 16 -5.01 8.90 4.02
N GLU A 17 -6.30 8.97 4.32
CA GLU A 17 -7.38 8.63 3.39
C GLU A 17 -7.23 9.37 2.05
N TYR A 18 -7.41 8.67 0.94
CA TYR A 18 -7.28 9.19 -0.44
C TYR A 18 -5.94 9.89 -0.82
N THR A 19 -4.90 9.87 0.02
CA THR A 19 -3.69 10.70 -0.18
C THR A 19 -3.06 10.57 -1.57
N PHE A 20 -2.98 9.35 -2.10
CA PHE A 20 -2.45 9.04 -3.42
C PHE A 20 -3.49 8.36 -4.32
N SER A 21 -4.79 8.51 -4.02
CA SER A 21 -5.89 8.00 -4.83
C SER A 21 -5.92 8.62 -6.23
N ASP A 22 -6.34 7.86 -7.24
CA ASP A 22 -6.58 8.33 -8.62
C ASP A 22 -5.34 8.98 -9.26
N ASN A 23 -4.21 8.27 -9.24
CA ASN A 23 -2.93 8.69 -9.79
C ASN A 23 -2.38 7.68 -10.82
N ASP A 24 -1.20 7.97 -11.39
CA ASP A 24 -0.52 7.09 -12.34
C ASP A 24 0.72 6.43 -11.71
N LEU A 25 0.72 6.19 -10.40
CA LEU A 25 1.89 5.65 -9.70
C LEU A 25 2.18 4.24 -10.21
N THR A 26 3.41 4.02 -10.66
CA THR A 26 3.88 2.68 -11.09
C THR A 26 4.68 1.96 -10.00
N ALA A 27 5.24 2.74 -9.08
CA ALA A 27 5.97 2.29 -7.91
C ALA A 27 5.84 3.34 -6.79
N ILE A 28 5.92 2.87 -5.55
CA ILE A 28 6.05 3.70 -4.37
C ILE A 28 7.00 3.01 -3.40
N GLU A 29 7.96 3.78 -2.88
CA GLU A 29 8.84 3.30 -1.81
C GLU A 29 8.14 3.57 -0.48
N MET A 30 7.86 2.51 0.28
CA MET A 30 7.25 2.59 1.61
C MET A 30 8.36 2.76 2.65
N PRO A 31 8.43 3.90 3.36
CA PRO A 31 9.40 4.10 4.42
C PRO A 31 9.19 3.09 5.56
N VAL A 32 10.28 2.70 6.22
CA VAL A 32 10.23 1.78 7.37
C VAL A 32 9.45 2.34 8.57
N GLY A 33 9.17 3.65 8.60
CA GLY A 33 8.41 4.31 9.66
C GLY A 33 6.89 4.29 9.50
N ILE A 34 6.34 3.78 8.40
CA ILE A 34 4.88 3.80 8.17
C ILE A 34 4.18 2.81 9.10
N VAL A 35 3.28 3.34 9.92
CA VAL A 35 2.47 2.59 10.89
C VAL A 35 1.06 2.30 10.36
N SER A 36 0.47 3.23 9.61
CA SER A 36 -0.89 3.05 9.07
C SER A 36 -1.06 3.59 7.64
N ILE A 37 -1.97 2.93 6.92
CA ILE A 37 -2.39 3.29 5.56
C ILE A 37 -3.90 3.44 5.57
N GLY A 38 -4.42 4.62 5.27
CA GLY A 38 -5.85 4.94 5.35
C GLY A 38 -6.67 4.34 4.20
N ASP A 39 -8.00 4.49 4.30
CA ASP A 39 -8.92 3.99 3.29
C ASP A 39 -8.64 4.63 1.93
N ARG A 40 -8.65 3.81 0.88
CA ARG A 40 -8.38 4.24 -0.51
C ARG A 40 -7.08 5.04 -0.69
N ALA A 41 -6.13 4.94 0.25
CA ALA A 41 -4.94 5.80 0.24
C ALA A 41 -4.11 5.69 -1.06
N LEU A 42 -4.07 4.52 -1.68
CA LEU A 42 -3.29 4.19 -2.88
C LEU A 42 -4.16 3.47 -3.93
N ASN A 43 -5.48 3.68 -3.92
CA ASN A 43 -6.38 3.04 -4.89
C ASN A 43 -6.30 3.72 -6.26
N ASN A 44 -6.76 3.02 -7.30
CA ASN A 44 -6.81 3.50 -8.68
C ASN A 44 -5.46 4.09 -9.15
N ASN A 45 -4.46 3.21 -9.17
CA ASN A 45 -3.09 3.51 -9.58
C ASN A 45 -2.57 2.41 -10.51
N ASN A 46 -1.30 2.46 -10.88
CA ASN A 46 -0.66 1.49 -11.77
C ASN A 46 0.43 0.67 -11.06
N LEU A 47 0.38 0.52 -9.73
CA LEU A 47 1.42 -0.13 -8.94
C LEU A 47 1.56 -1.59 -9.36
N ARG A 48 2.79 -2.05 -9.61
CA ARG A 48 3.09 -3.42 -10.03
C ARG A 48 3.65 -4.29 -8.92
N SER A 49 4.26 -3.66 -7.93
CA SER A 49 4.77 -4.32 -6.74
C SER A 49 4.71 -3.35 -5.57
N ILE A 50 4.52 -3.90 -4.38
CA ILE A 50 4.68 -3.17 -3.14
C ILE A 50 5.18 -4.12 -2.05
N LYS A 51 6.05 -3.60 -1.20
CA LYS A 51 6.52 -4.26 0.03
C LYS A 51 5.92 -3.50 1.20
N ILE A 52 5.08 -4.16 1.98
CA ILE A 52 4.53 -3.58 3.20
C ILE A 52 5.60 -3.71 4.30
N PRO A 53 6.03 -2.60 4.94
CA PRO A 53 6.93 -2.65 6.10
C PRO A 53 6.30 -3.42 7.27
N ASP A 54 7.14 -4.04 8.10
CA ASP A 54 6.76 -4.73 9.34
C ASP A 54 6.19 -3.80 10.41
N THR A 55 6.45 -2.51 10.30
CA THR A 55 5.89 -1.47 11.17
C THR A 55 4.43 -1.16 10.88
N VAL A 56 3.88 -1.61 9.74
CA VAL A 56 2.47 -1.37 9.40
C VAL A 56 1.57 -2.25 10.26
N THR A 57 0.72 -1.60 11.05
CA THR A 57 -0.24 -2.25 11.96
C THR A 57 -1.68 -2.17 11.45
N SER A 58 -1.97 -1.27 10.49
CA SER A 58 -3.31 -1.06 9.96
C SER A 58 -3.29 -0.66 8.49
N ILE A 59 -4.17 -1.31 7.72
CA ILE A 59 -4.47 -0.98 6.33
C ILE A 59 -5.98 -0.77 6.21
N GLY A 60 -6.36 0.40 5.73
CA GLY A 60 -7.73 0.80 5.51
C GLY A 60 -8.40 0.08 4.35
N ASP A 61 -9.72 0.19 4.29
CA ASP A 61 -10.52 -0.44 3.25
C ASP A 61 -10.18 0.15 1.89
N TYR A 62 -10.10 -0.72 0.87
CA TYR A 62 -9.81 -0.34 -0.51
C TYR A 62 -8.47 0.35 -0.73
N ALA A 63 -7.55 0.32 0.25
CA ALA A 63 -6.30 1.07 0.20
C ALA A 63 -5.47 0.81 -1.08
N PHE A 64 -5.52 -0.40 -1.64
CA PHE A 64 -4.73 -0.81 -2.80
C PHE A 64 -5.56 -1.34 -3.98
N ILE A 65 -6.88 -1.16 -3.97
CA ILE A 65 -7.76 -1.63 -5.06
C ILE A 65 -7.51 -0.86 -6.36
N SER A 66 -7.77 -1.52 -7.49
CA SER A 66 -7.56 -1.00 -8.84
C SER A 66 -6.10 -0.61 -9.07
N ASN A 67 -5.21 -1.54 -8.77
CA ASN A 67 -3.80 -1.48 -9.15
C ASN A 67 -3.44 -2.62 -10.12
N ASN A 68 -2.17 -2.68 -10.54
CA ASN A 68 -1.64 -3.78 -11.34
C ASN A 68 -0.83 -4.77 -10.50
N LEU A 69 -1.15 -4.89 -9.21
CA LEU A 69 -0.46 -5.78 -8.28
C LEU A 69 -0.79 -7.23 -8.63
N LYS A 70 0.25 -8.06 -8.73
CA LYS A 70 0.09 -9.53 -8.88
C LYS A 70 0.51 -10.29 -7.64
N SER A 71 1.52 -9.78 -6.95
CA SER A 71 1.85 -10.26 -5.63
C SER A 71 2.33 -9.13 -4.73
N VAL A 72 2.10 -9.29 -3.44
CA VAL A 72 2.49 -8.33 -2.40
C VAL A 72 3.25 -9.06 -1.32
N LYS A 73 4.35 -8.44 -0.87
CA LYS A 73 5.08 -8.91 0.31
C LYS A 73 4.50 -8.25 1.55
N ILE A 74 3.98 -9.04 2.47
CA ILE A 74 3.35 -8.57 3.70
C ILE A 74 4.05 -9.15 4.94
N PRO A 75 4.23 -8.38 6.02
CA PRO A 75 4.74 -8.93 7.27
C PRO A 75 3.81 -9.99 7.84
N ASP A 76 4.36 -10.93 8.61
CA ASP A 76 3.55 -11.86 9.38
C ASP A 76 2.68 -11.13 10.42
N GLY A 77 1.48 -11.65 10.68
CA GLY A 77 0.53 -11.11 11.66
C GLY A 77 -0.26 -9.87 11.24
N ILE A 78 -0.05 -9.31 10.04
CA ILE A 78 -0.88 -8.19 9.55
C ILE A 78 -2.24 -8.69 9.04
N PHE A 79 -3.29 -7.98 9.41
CA PHE A 79 -4.65 -8.30 9.03
C PHE A 79 -5.00 -7.72 7.64
N VAL A 80 -5.07 -8.59 6.64
CA VAL A 80 -5.31 -8.23 5.23
C VAL A 80 -6.65 -8.74 4.67
N ASP A 81 -7.60 -9.05 5.54
CA ASP A 81 -8.93 -9.48 5.12
C ASP A 81 -9.75 -8.36 4.43
N GLY A 82 -10.96 -8.66 3.96
CA GLY A 82 -11.86 -7.67 3.37
C GLY A 82 -11.40 -7.14 2.00
N PHE A 83 -11.75 -5.89 1.68
CA PHE A 83 -11.53 -5.29 0.36
C PHE A 83 -10.27 -4.41 0.31
N LYS A 84 -9.18 -4.79 0.98
CA LYS A 84 -7.94 -3.97 1.05
C LYS A 84 -7.16 -3.97 -0.26
N PHE A 85 -7.12 -5.11 -0.95
CA PHE A 85 -6.45 -5.35 -2.24
C PHE A 85 -7.43 -5.93 -3.26
N ASP A 86 -7.07 -5.90 -4.55
CA ASP A 86 -7.82 -6.60 -5.59
C ASP A 86 -7.82 -8.11 -5.34
N SER A 87 -8.91 -8.79 -5.73
CA SER A 87 -9.14 -10.20 -5.38
C SER A 87 -8.16 -11.19 -6.02
N ASP A 88 -7.42 -10.77 -7.05
CA ASP A 88 -6.43 -11.59 -7.77
C ASP A 88 -4.98 -11.39 -7.27
N VAL A 89 -4.79 -10.65 -6.17
CA VAL A 89 -3.46 -10.42 -5.57
C VAL A 89 -3.03 -11.60 -4.71
N GLU A 90 -1.85 -12.15 -5.00
CA GLU A 90 -1.21 -13.17 -4.17
C GLU A 90 -0.41 -12.56 -3.02
N PHE A 91 -0.54 -13.10 -1.81
CA PHE A 91 0.20 -12.63 -0.64
C PHE A 91 1.39 -13.54 -0.32
N ASN A 92 2.56 -12.92 -0.25
CA ASN A 92 3.79 -13.57 0.20
C ASN A 92 4.11 -13.07 1.61
N ILE A 93 3.82 -13.91 2.61
CA ILE A 93 4.14 -13.62 4.00
C ILE A 93 5.65 -13.65 4.18
N ILE A 94 6.21 -12.61 4.82
CA ILE A 94 7.62 -12.52 5.12
C ILE A 94 7.86 -12.30 6.61
N ASN A 95 8.82 -13.04 7.13
CA ASN A 95 9.36 -12.89 8.47
C ASN A 95 10.62 -12.05 8.35
N TYR A 96 10.63 -10.90 9.02
CA TYR A 96 11.78 -9.99 9.06
C TYR A 96 12.71 -10.32 10.23
#